data_AF-A0A653S5P2-F1
#
_entry.id   AF-A0A653S5P2-F1
#
_cell.length_a   1.000
_cell.length_b   1.000
_cell.length_c   1.000
_cell.angle_alpha   90.00
_cell.angle_beta   90.00
_cell.angle_gamma   90.00
#
_symmetry.space_group_name_H-M   'P 1'
#
loop_
_entity.id
_entity.type
_entity.pdbx_description
1 polymer ?
#
loop_
_entity_poly.entity_id
_entity_poly.type
_entity_poly.pdbx_seq_one_letter_code
_entity_poly.pdbx_strand_id
1 'polypeptide(L)'
;MTTRAAEPAPELVEGTEPRPEPTPAAASAVASGASTRSATEAASPATAVARRPDVSTPLPFTRTVWNGSAPRHVTAEAAPSKLRPTWPQALSGLFAAAGLAVLAGAAIAIVRAFLSLPFMQDFLATYPGEYHLPAGAPVGLPAWVGWQHFFNVFLMTLIIRSGLRVRTEKRPTAFWTPRGNPKGKISLTLWFHQALDLLWILNGVIFIVLLFVTGQWMRLVPTSWEVFPNALSAALQYVSFDWPTENGWVNYNSLQQLAYFTVVFLAAPVAIATGFRMSGLWPKKAEGLSKAYPIELARAVHFPTMLFFVAFIVVHVALVLLTGMLRNLNHMFAAQDAVTWTGFWVFLLSLAVIAGGWIAARPLVLAPIAKLFGQVSGR
;
A
#
# COMPACT_ATOMS: atom_id res chain seq x y z
N MET A 1 52.46 -41.08 51.94
CA MET A 1 52.96 -40.19 50.88
C MET A 1 52.19 -38.88 51.00
N THR A 2 52.71 -37.73 51.46
CA THR A 2 53.81 -36.87 50.95
C THR A 2 53.52 -36.32 49.55
N THR A 3 53.52 -35.00 49.23
CA THR A 3 53.66 -33.69 49.94
C THR A 3 53.35 -32.58 48.90
N ARG A 4 52.99 -31.30 49.12
CA ARG A 4 52.80 -30.32 50.25
C ARG A 4 51.52 -29.47 49.90
N ALA A 5 50.84 -28.68 50.75
CA ALA A 5 51.18 -27.50 51.58
C ALA A 5 51.53 -26.22 50.77
N ALA A 6 51.07 -24.99 51.10
CA ALA A 6 50.36 -24.52 52.32
C ALA A 6 49.50 -23.23 52.14
N GLU A 7 48.60 -23.01 53.10
CA GLU A 7 47.93 -21.75 53.54
C GLU A 7 48.65 -21.24 54.85
N PRO A 8 48.26 -20.19 55.63
CA PRO A 8 47.16 -19.20 55.55
C PRO A 8 47.62 -17.71 55.83
N ALA A 9 46.76 -16.87 56.47
CA ALA A 9 46.91 -15.44 56.89
C ALA A 9 47.61 -15.28 58.29
N PRO A 10 47.47 -14.21 59.16
CA PRO A 10 46.66 -12.95 59.19
C PRO A 10 47.39 -11.68 59.80
N GLU A 11 46.63 -10.77 60.47
CA GLU A 11 47.02 -9.70 61.47
C GLU A 11 47.50 -8.28 61.00
N LEU A 12 47.35 -7.15 61.73
CA LEU A 12 46.44 -6.66 62.83
C LEU A 12 46.60 -5.10 63.05
N VAL A 13 45.60 -4.44 63.72
CA VAL A 13 45.73 -3.26 64.65
C VAL A 13 46.14 -1.86 64.04
N GLU A 14 45.77 -0.65 64.52
CA GLU A 14 45.25 -0.13 65.83
C GLU A 14 44.32 1.12 65.74
N GLY A 15 43.44 1.32 66.75
CA GLY A 15 42.97 2.64 67.26
C GLY A 15 41.89 3.46 66.50
N THR A 16 41.07 4.35 67.11
CA THR A 16 40.77 4.68 68.53
C THR A 16 39.42 5.46 68.63
N GLU A 17 38.53 5.13 69.58
CA GLU A 17 37.36 5.95 70.03
C GLU A 17 37.75 6.86 71.24
N PRO A 18 37.00 7.91 71.70
CA PRO A 18 35.54 8.14 71.58
C PRO A 18 35.03 9.62 71.44
N ARG A 19 33.70 9.78 71.63
CA ARG A 19 32.85 10.95 72.02
C ARG A 19 33.40 11.85 73.19
N PRO A 20 32.76 12.99 73.59
CA PRO A 20 31.61 13.76 73.06
C PRO A 20 31.78 15.33 73.06
N GLU A 21 30.63 16.05 73.04
CA GLU A 21 30.33 17.48 73.36
C GLU A 21 30.99 18.06 74.65
N PRO A 22 30.99 19.41 74.96
CA PRO A 22 30.02 20.45 74.52
C PRO A 22 30.53 21.90 74.26
N THR A 23 29.59 22.80 73.92
CA THR A 23 29.69 24.28 74.00
C THR A 23 29.78 24.77 75.47
N PRO A 24 30.33 25.97 75.76
CA PRO A 24 29.43 27.12 76.05
C PRO A 24 29.97 28.55 75.76
N ALA A 25 29.07 29.54 75.88
CA ALA A 25 29.22 30.94 76.35
C ALA A 25 30.53 31.74 76.08
N ALA A 26 30.50 32.87 75.35
CA ALA A 26 30.22 34.25 75.83
C ALA A 26 31.44 34.96 76.51
N ALA A 27 31.51 36.27 76.79
CA ALA A 27 30.53 37.36 76.69
C ALA A 27 31.19 38.78 76.56
N SER A 28 30.42 39.73 76.01
CA SER A 28 30.24 41.14 76.47
C SER A 28 31.37 42.21 76.49
N ALA A 29 30.88 43.47 76.37
CA ALA A 29 31.50 44.78 76.66
C ALA A 29 32.58 45.29 75.66
N VAL A 30 32.86 46.59 75.53
CA VAL A 30 32.46 47.82 76.27
C VAL A 30 31.88 48.88 75.30
N ALA A 31 31.15 49.87 75.81
CA ALA A 31 30.46 50.92 75.04
C ALA A 31 31.30 52.18 74.75
N SER A 32 30.87 52.98 73.75
CA SER A 32 30.81 54.45 73.87
C SER A 32 29.90 55.09 72.81
N GLY A 33 29.43 56.33 73.06
CA GLY A 33 28.68 57.16 72.10
C GLY A 33 29.58 58.13 71.32
N ALA A 34 29.06 59.03 70.46
CA ALA A 34 27.65 59.35 70.19
C ALA A 34 27.43 60.02 68.81
N SER A 35 26.16 60.20 68.44
CA SER A 35 25.64 61.03 67.33
C SER A 35 25.86 60.51 65.88
N THR A 36 25.04 60.86 64.88
CA THR A 36 23.87 61.78 64.87
C THR A 36 22.73 61.34 63.92
N ARG A 37 21.49 61.66 64.31
CA ARG A 37 20.30 61.97 63.48
C ARG A 37 19.64 60.91 62.57
N SER A 38 18.36 60.69 62.92
CA SER A 38 17.19 60.50 62.04
C SER A 38 16.79 59.08 61.61
N ALA A 39 15.71 58.64 62.27
CA ALA A 39 14.76 57.60 61.85
C ALA A 39 14.01 58.03 60.54
N THR A 40 13.21 57.21 59.85
CA THR A 40 12.29 56.18 60.39
C THR A 40 12.13 54.95 59.49
N GLU A 41 12.41 53.79 60.12
CA GLU A 41 11.73 52.48 60.08
C GLU A 41 11.14 51.90 58.77
N ALA A 42 11.33 50.59 58.59
CA ALA A 42 10.91 49.84 57.42
C ALA A 42 9.57 49.10 57.63
N ALA A 43 8.80 48.94 56.55
CA ALA A 43 7.64 48.04 56.49
C ALA A 43 7.92 46.87 55.53
N SER A 44 7.40 45.68 55.84
CA SER A 44 7.55 44.49 54.99
C SER A 44 6.86 44.64 53.63
N PRO A 45 7.37 44.01 52.55
CA PRO A 45 6.87 44.23 51.19
C PRO A 45 5.52 43.51 50.92
N ALA A 46 4.42 44.17 51.26
CA ALA A 46 3.07 43.71 50.95
C ALA A 46 2.57 44.21 49.58
N THR A 47 2.75 43.36 48.55
CA THR A 47 1.85 43.22 47.38
C THR A 47 1.30 44.51 46.73
N ALA A 48 2.18 45.34 46.16
CA ALA A 48 1.77 46.43 45.28
C ALA A 48 1.30 45.90 43.90
N VAL A 49 0.05 45.45 43.80
CA VAL A 49 -0.58 45.10 42.51
C VAL A 49 -0.65 46.34 41.64
N ALA A 50 0.04 46.33 40.49
CA ALA A 50 -0.04 47.41 39.51
C ALA A 50 -1.50 47.59 39.04
N ARG A 51 -2.12 48.71 39.43
CA ARG A 51 -3.49 49.06 39.08
C ARG A 51 -3.62 49.10 37.55
N ARG A 52 -4.45 48.23 36.97
CA ARG A 52 -4.76 48.25 35.54
C ARG A 52 -5.32 49.63 35.16
N PRO A 53 -4.95 50.21 34.01
CA PRO A 53 -5.54 51.46 33.54
C PRO A 53 -7.06 51.37 33.46
N ASP A 54 -7.75 52.44 33.85
CA ASP A 54 -9.19 52.56 33.67
C ASP A 54 -9.52 52.67 32.18
N VAL A 55 -10.46 51.85 31.71
CA VAL A 55 -10.85 51.78 30.29
C VAL A 55 -11.93 52.81 29.95
N SER A 56 -12.47 53.51 30.95
CA SER A 56 -13.50 54.55 30.77
C SER A 56 -12.93 55.93 30.38
N THR A 57 -11.66 56.22 30.68
CA THR A 57 -10.99 57.46 30.26
C THR A 57 -10.73 57.50 28.75
N PRO A 58 -11.26 58.48 27.99
CA PRO A 58 -10.96 58.63 26.57
C PRO A 58 -9.47 58.97 26.34
N LEU A 59 -8.90 58.42 25.26
CA LEU A 59 -7.52 58.73 24.87
C LEU A 59 -7.43 60.17 24.32
N PRO A 60 -6.36 60.93 24.63
CA PRO A 60 -6.26 62.37 24.32
C PRO A 60 -5.92 62.68 22.85
N PHE A 61 -6.03 61.69 21.95
CA PHE A 61 -5.77 61.85 20.51
C PHE A 61 -6.94 61.28 19.71
N THR A 62 -7.25 61.92 18.58
CA THR A 62 -8.28 61.43 17.65
C THR A 62 -7.86 60.07 17.09
N ARG A 63 -8.76 59.08 17.18
CA ARG A 63 -8.57 57.78 16.53
C ARG A 63 -8.52 57.98 15.01
N THR A 64 -7.34 57.90 14.42
CA THR A 64 -7.11 57.78 12.97
C THR A 64 -7.47 56.37 12.45
N VAL A 65 -8.55 55.81 12.98
CA VAL A 65 -9.17 54.59 12.46
C VAL A 65 -9.94 55.01 11.22
N TRP A 66 -9.38 54.69 10.05
CA TRP A 66 -10.12 54.73 8.79
C TRP A 66 -11.45 54.00 8.99
N ASN A 67 -12.56 54.58 8.51
CA ASN A 67 -13.87 53.92 8.49
C ASN A 67 -13.86 52.80 7.45
N GLY A 68 -13.12 51.74 7.74
CA GLY A 68 -13.24 50.47 7.06
C GLY A 68 -14.66 50.01 7.24
N SER A 69 -15.40 49.90 6.13
CA SER A 69 -16.56 49.01 6.07
C SER A 69 -16.17 47.73 6.79
N ALA A 70 -16.96 47.31 7.79
CA ALA A 70 -16.82 45.98 8.35
C ALA A 70 -16.70 44.99 7.18
N PRO A 71 -15.78 44.00 7.25
CA PRO A 71 -15.54 43.10 6.14
C PRO A 71 -16.90 42.47 5.81
N ARG A 72 -17.46 42.84 4.65
CA ARG A 72 -18.76 42.31 4.25
C ARG A 72 -18.59 40.81 4.25
N HIS A 73 -19.45 40.10 4.99
CA HIS A 73 -19.68 38.69 4.72
C HIS A 73 -20.35 38.60 3.35
N VAL A 74 -19.53 38.76 2.30
CA VAL A 74 -19.74 38.10 1.04
C VAL A 74 -19.74 36.62 1.42
N THR A 75 -20.93 36.08 1.63
CA THR A 75 -21.17 34.64 1.61
C THR A 75 -20.63 34.19 0.27
N ALA A 76 -19.41 33.63 0.26
CA ALA A 76 -18.73 33.21 -0.95
C ALA A 76 -19.62 32.14 -1.58
N GLU A 77 -20.33 32.53 -2.65
CA GLU A 77 -21.42 31.74 -3.19
C GLU A 77 -20.87 30.36 -3.54
N ALA A 78 -21.51 29.32 -3.00
CA ALA A 78 -20.90 28.01 -2.86
C ALA A 78 -20.53 27.45 -4.23
N ALA A 79 -19.25 27.57 -4.59
CA ALA A 79 -18.78 27.39 -5.95
C ALA A 79 -19.32 26.08 -6.53
N PRO A 80 -20.07 26.11 -7.65
CA PRO A 80 -20.95 25.03 -8.04
C PRO A 80 -20.18 23.71 -8.13
N SER A 81 -20.61 22.74 -7.32
CA SER A 81 -19.83 21.53 -7.08
C SER A 81 -19.65 20.74 -8.37
N LYS A 82 -18.44 20.77 -8.93
CA LYS A 82 -18.04 20.12 -10.21
C LYS A 82 -18.17 18.58 -10.23
N LEU A 83 -18.80 18.02 -9.21
CA LEU A 83 -19.02 16.58 -8.96
C LEU A 83 -20.52 16.21 -8.95
N ARG A 84 -21.43 17.19 -9.06
CA ARG A 84 -22.87 16.93 -9.25
C ARG A 84 -23.22 17.19 -10.72
N PRO A 85 -23.61 16.17 -11.51
CA PRO A 85 -24.06 16.39 -12.87
C PRO A 85 -25.35 17.22 -12.87
N THR A 86 -25.52 18.08 -13.87
CA THR A 86 -26.82 18.74 -14.10
C THR A 86 -27.87 17.71 -14.53
N TRP A 87 -29.16 18.00 -14.36
CA TRP A 87 -30.24 17.09 -14.80
C TRP A 87 -30.10 16.66 -16.28
N PRO A 88 -29.77 17.54 -17.24
CA PRO A 88 -29.46 17.13 -18.62
C PRO A 88 -28.24 16.21 -18.76
N GLN A 89 -27.20 16.37 -17.92
CA GLN A 89 -26.03 15.47 -17.91
C GLN A 89 -26.33 14.11 -17.27
N ALA A 90 -27.18 14.07 -16.25
CA ALA A 90 -27.70 12.83 -15.69
C ALA A 90 -28.56 12.09 -16.72
N LEU A 91 -29.43 12.81 -17.43
CA LEU A 91 -30.29 12.24 -18.47
C LEU A 91 -29.50 11.76 -19.70
N SER A 92 -28.49 12.51 -20.16
CA SER A 92 -27.61 12.03 -21.25
C SER A 92 -26.74 10.85 -20.80
N GLY A 93 -26.31 10.81 -19.53
CA GLY A 93 -25.67 9.64 -18.92
C GLY A 93 -26.57 8.40 -18.91
N LEU A 94 -27.86 8.57 -18.57
CA LEU A 94 -28.85 7.49 -18.64
C LEU A 94 -29.09 7.01 -20.07
N PHE A 95 -29.22 7.91 -21.05
CA PHE A 95 -29.34 7.52 -22.47
C PHE A 95 -28.07 6.84 -23.00
N ALA A 96 -26.88 7.27 -22.60
CA ALA A 96 -25.63 6.60 -22.96
C ALA A 96 -25.53 5.20 -22.33
N ALA A 97 -25.94 5.04 -21.07
CA ALA A 97 -25.99 3.73 -20.40
C ALA A 97 -27.04 2.80 -21.03
N ALA A 98 -28.21 3.32 -21.40
CA ALA A 98 -29.24 2.58 -22.14
C ALA A 98 -28.76 2.16 -23.53
N GLY A 99 -28.07 3.05 -24.27
CA GLY A 99 -27.45 2.73 -25.55
C GLY A 99 -26.39 1.62 -25.43
N LEU A 100 -25.53 1.68 -24.41
CA LEU A 100 -24.57 0.63 -24.10
C LEU A 100 -25.26 -0.70 -23.73
N ALA A 101 -26.35 -0.66 -22.97
CA ALA A 101 -27.13 -1.85 -22.63
C ALA A 101 -27.82 -2.49 -23.86
N VAL A 102 -28.34 -1.67 -24.79
CA VAL A 102 -28.91 -2.14 -26.06
C VAL A 102 -27.82 -2.74 -26.96
N LEU A 103 -26.64 -2.12 -27.05
CA LEU A 103 -25.51 -2.67 -27.80
C LEU A 103 -24.99 -3.99 -27.20
N ALA A 104 -24.93 -4.10 -25.87
CA ALA A 104 -24.59 -5.34 -25.19
C ALA A 104 -25.65 -6.43 -25.44
N GLY A 105 -26.94 -6.10 -25.32
CA GLY A 105 -28.05 -7.01 -25.62
C GLY A 105 -28.04 -7.51 -27.07
N ALA A 106 -27.74 -6.62 -28.02
CA ALA A 106 -27.58 -6.98 -29.43
C ALA A 106 -26.37 -7.91 -29.64
N ALA A 107 -25.23 -7.64 -29.00
CA ALA A 107 -24.06 -8.52 -29.07
C ALA A 107 -24.35 -9.92 -28.49
N ILE A 108 -25.01 -10.00 -27.32
CA ILE A 108 -25.43 -11.27 -26.70
C ILE A 108 -26.37 -12.04 -27.65
N ALA A 109 -27.36 -11.36 -28.26
CA ALA A 109 -28.30 -11.97 -29.19
C ALA A 109 -27.61 -12.48 -30.47
N ILE A 110 -26.67 -11.71 -31.04
CA ILE A 110 -25.88 -12.10 -32.21
C ILE A 110 -25.02 -13.33 -31.90
N VAL A 111 -24.33 -13.35 -30.75
CA VAL A 111 -23.50 -14.51 -30.36
C VAL A 111 -24.36 -15.73 -30.05
N ARG A 112 -25.52 -15.59 -29.38
CA ARG A 112 -26.46 -16.71 -29.19
C ARG A 112 -26.98 -17.26 -30.51
N ALA A 113 -27.36 -16.40 -31.46
CA ALA A 113 -27.78 -16.82 -32.80
C ALA A 113 -26.65 -17.54 -33.55
N PHE A 114 -25.42 -17.02 -33.50
CA PHE A 114 -24.24 -17.66 -34.09
C PHE A 114 -23.93 -19.02 -33.47
N LEU A 115 -23.98 -19.15 -32.14
CA LEU A 115 -23.77 -20.42 -31.44
C LEU A 115 -24.87 -21.46 -31.74
N SER A 116 -26.10 -21.03 -32.06
CA SER A 116 -27.20 -21.95 -32.44
C SER A 116 -27.06 -22.55 -33.85
N LEU A 117 -26.06 -22.17 -34.63
CA LEU A 117 -25.81 -22.76 -35.96
C LEU A 117 -25.23 -24.18 -35.80
N PRO A 118 -25.62 -25.17 -36.63
CA PRO A 118 -25.21 -26.58 -36.44
C PRO A 118 -23.69 -26.77 -36.31
N PHE A 119 -22.90 -26.15 -37.20
CA PHE A 119 -21.44 -26.26 -37.15
C PHE A 119 -20.81 -25.65 -35.88
N MET A 120 -21.49 -24.70 -35.23
CA MET A 120 -21.05 -24.17 -33.93
C MET A 120 -21.42 -25.10 -32.77
N GLN A 121 -22.52 -25.86 -32.88
CA GLN A 121 -22.81 -26.95 -31.95
C GLN A 121 -21.77 -28.08 -32.09
N ASP A 122 -21.42 -28.47 -33.33
CA ASP A 122 -20.33 -29.44 -33.60
C ASP A 122 -18.98 -28.93 -33.06
N PHE A 123 -18.68 -27.64 -33.25
CA PHE A 123 -17.48 -27.00 -32.72
C PHE A 123 -17.45 -26.99 -31.18
N LEU A 124 -18.56 -26.66 -30.51
CA LEU A 124 -18.68 -26.70 -29.05
C LEU A 124 -18.59 -28.14 -28.51
N ALA A 125 -19.14 -29.13 -29.21
CA ALA A 125 -19.03 -30.54 -28.84
C ALA A 125 -17.58 -31.06 -28.99
N THR A 126 -16.83 -30.54 -29.97
CA THR A 126 -15.40 -30.86 -30.17
C THR A 126 -14.49 -30.11 -29.19
N TYR A 127 -14.84 -28.86 -28.86
CA TYR A 127 -14.08 -27.94 -28.02
C TYR A 127 -15.00 -27.30 -26.96
N PRO A 128 -15.28 -27.99 -25.83
CA PRO A 128 -16.26 -27.52 -24.85
C PRO A 128 -15.84 -26.24 -24.10
N GLY A 129 -14.55 -25.91 -24.09
CA GLY A 129 -13.97 -24.79 -23.33
C GLY A 129 -12.70 -25.18 -22.57
N GLU A 130 -12.47 -26.47 -22.35
CA GLU A 130 -11.33 -27.04 -21.64
C GLU A 130 -10.78 -28.30 -22.33
N TYR A 131 -9.56 -28.68 -21.97
CA TYR A 131 -8.91 -29.91 -22.42
C TYR A 131 -8.23 -30.58 -21.22
N HIS A 132 -8.04 -31.90 -21.29
CA HIS A 132 -7.46 -32.66 -20.20
C HIS A 132 -5.97 -32.35 -20.03
N LEU A 133 -5.54 -32.09 -18.80
CA LEU A 133 -4.12 -31.91 -18.47
C LEU A 133 -3.37 -33.26 -18.55
N PRO A 134 -2.03 -33.25 -18.74
CA PRO A 134 -1.23 -34.47 -18.75
C PRO A 134 -1.42 -35.29 -17.47
N ALA A 135 -1.34 -36.62 -17.56
CA ALA A 135 -1.63 -37.53 -16.44
C ALA A 135 -0.75 -37.35 -15.17
N GLY A 136 0.38 -36.63 -15.28
CA GLY A 136 1.22 -36.24 -14.15
C GLY A 136 0.89 -34.86 -13.53
N ALA A 137 -0.17 -34.18 -13.99
CA ALA A 137 -0.56 -32.88 -13.48
C ALA A 137 -1.23 -32.99 -12.08
N PRO A 138 -0.86 -32.12 -11.12
CA PRO A 138 -1.41 -32.18 -9.78
C PRO A 138 -2.88 -31.69 -9.74
N VAL A 139 -3.76 -32.51 -9.18
CA VAL A 139 -5.16 -32.16 -8.88
C VAL A 139 -5.23 -31.39 -7.55
N GLY A 140 -6.18 -30.46 -7.44
CA GLY A 140 -6.38 -29.62 -6.26
C GLY A 140 -5.36 -28.48 -6.11
N LEU A 141 -5.74 -27.46 -5.34
CA LEU A 141 -4.95 -26.25 -5.13
C LEU A 141 -4.26 -26.30 -3.75
N PRO A 142 -2.92 -26.47 -3.68
CA PRO A 142 -2.21 -26.53 -2.42
C PRO A 142 -2.20 -25.14 -1.74
N ALA A 143 -2.24 -25.10 -0.41
CA ALA A 143 -2.42 -23.87 0.36
C ALA A 143 -1.39 -22.75 0.06
N TRP A 144 -0.20 -23.09 -0.42
CA TRP A 144 0.79 -22.09 -0.85
C TRP A 144 0.31 -21.25 -2.04
N VAL A 145 -0.53 -21.79 -2.94
CA VAL A 145 -1.14 -21.04 -4.05
C VAL A 145 -2.13 -20.01 -3.52
N GLY A 146 -2.95 -20.36 -2.53
CA GLY A 146 -3.87 -19.43 -1.89
C GLY A 146 -3.16 -18.29 -1.15
N TRP A 147 -2.07 -18.62 -0.42
CA TRP A 147 -1.19 -17.61 0.18
C TRP A 147 -0.55 -16.69 -0.88
N GLN A 148 0.00 -17.27 -1.95
CA GLN A 148 0.61 -16.54 -3.06
C GLN A 148 -0.39 -15.60 -3.75
N HIS A 149 -1.60 -16.08 -4.00
CA HIS A 149 -2.69 -15.28 -4.55
C HIS A 149 -3.04 -14.09 -3.65
N PHE A 150 -3.27 -14.34 -2.35
CA PHE A 150 -3.55 -13.28 -1.36
C PHE A 150 -2.42 -12.24 -1.27
N PHE A 151 -1.17 -12.68 -1.11
CA PHE A 151 -0.05 -11.76 -0.94
C PHE A 151 0.27 -10.99 -2.23
N ASN A 152 0.06 -11.60 -3.40
CA ASN A 152 0.14 -10.91 -4.68
C ASN A 152 -0.91 -9.80 -4.82
N VAL A 153 -2.20 -10.05 -4.50
CA VAL A 153 -3.23 -8.98 -4.58
C VAL A 153 -3.01 -7.89 -3.54
N PHE A 154 -2.49 -8.22 -2.36
CA PHE A 154 -2.05 -7.26 -1.34
C PHE A 154 -0.95 -6.34 -1.88
N LEU A 155 0.12 -6.91 -2.46
CA LEU A 155 1.21 -6.13 -3.04
C LEU A 155 0.73 -5.29 -4.23
N MET A 156 0.01 -5.89 -5.19
CA MET A 156 -0.51 -5.18 -6.37
C MET A 156 -1.39 -3.99 -6.01
N THR A 157 -2.23 -4.13 -4.98
CA THR A 157 -3.08 -3.04 -4.46
C THR A 157 -2.26 -1.85 -3.97
N LEU A 158 -1.11 -2.10 -3.33
CA LEU A 158 -0.19 -1.05 -2.87
C LEU A 158 0.69 -0.50 -4.00
N ILE A 159 1.11 -1.35 -4.95
CA ILE A 159 1.90 -0.99 -6.14
C ILE A 159 1.11 -0.06 -7.07
N ILE A 160 -0.11 -0.44 -7.46
CA ILE A 160 -0.99 0.37 -8.32
C ILE A 160 -1.22 1.75 -7.69
N ARG A 161 -1.55 1.80 -6.40
CA ARG A 161 -1.79 3.04 -5.66
C ARG A 161 -0.52 3.91 -5.54
N SER A 162 0.64 3.32 -5.31
CA SER A 162 1.91 4.06 -5.20
C SER A 162 2.38 4.57 -6.56
N GLY A 163 2.26 3.78 -7.64
CA GLY A 163 2.55 4.21 -9.02
C GLY A 163 1.63 5.35 -9.49
N LEU A 164 0.32 5.27 -9.20
CA LEU A 164 -0.61 6.37 -9.46
C LEU A 164 -0.24 7.65 -8.68
N ARG A 165 0.25 7.54 -7.45
CA ARG A 165 0.81 8.69 -6.70
C ARG A 165 2.09 9.20 -7.34
N VAL A 166 3.07 8.35 -7.68
CA VAL A 166 4.31 8.77 -8.38
C VAL A 166 4.00 9.54 -9.67
N ARG A 167 2.98 9.14 -10.43
CA ARG A 167 2.53 9.81 -11.67
C ARG A 167 1.82 11.16 -11.44
N THR A 168 1.33 11.44 -10.24
CA THR A 168 0.50 12.62 -9.93
C THR A 168 1.09 13.57 -8.88
N GLU A 169 2.09 13.13 -8.11
CA GLU A 169 2.76 13.89 -7.06
C GLU A 169 3.67 15.00 -7.61
N LYS A 170 3.10 16.18 -7.86
CA LYS A 170 3.85 17.37 -8.34
C LYS A 170 4.78 18.00 -7.28
N ARG A 171 4.55 17.73 -5.99
CA ARG A 171 5.24 18.35 -4.85
C ARG A 171 5.34 17.38 -3.66
N PRO A 172 6.35 16.49 -3.61
CA PRO A 172 6.54 15.58 -2.49
C PRO A 172 6.69 16.30 -1.16
N THR A 173 6.14 15.71 -0.09
CA THR A 173 6.22 16.23 1.29
C THR A 173 7.35 15.60 2.11
N ALA A 174 7.86 14.44 1.67
CA ALA A 174 8.97 13.74 2.27
C ALA A 174 9.85 13.08 1.21
N PHE A 175 11.14 13.00 1.50
CA PHE A 175 12.16 12.45 0.61
C PHE A 175 13.00 11.41 1.33
N TRP A 176 13.52 10.46 0.56
CA TRP A 176 14.45 9.43 1.04
C TRP A 176 15.78 9.50 0.27
N THR A 177 16.89 9.29 0.97
CA THR A 177 18.25 9.28 0.43
C THR A 177 18.96 8.00 0.84
N PRO A 178 19.56 7.23 -0.11
CA PRO A 178 20.27 6.00 0.22
C PRO A 178 21.47 6.21 1.16
N ARG A 179 21.76 5.22 2.01
CA ARG A 179 23.06 5.15 2.70
C ARG A 179 24.19 5.06 1.65
N GLY A 180 25.26 5.82 1.83
CA GLY A 180 26.41 5.85 0.91
C GLY A 180 26.21 6.63 -0.40
N ASN A 181 25.00 7.05 -0.78
CA ASN A 181 24.77 7.83 -2.00
C ASN A 181 23.90 9.09 -1.76
N PRO A 182 24.50 10.20 -1.29
CA PRO A 182 23.77 11.46 -1.04
C PRO A 182 23.09 12.05 -2.30
N LYS A 183 23.61 11.73 -3.49
CA LYS A 183 23.07 12.19 -4.79
C LYS A 183 21.90 11.32 -5.28
N GLY A 184 21.52 10.28 -4.54
CA GLY A 184 20.41 9.36 -4.86
C GLY A 184 19.04 9.76 -4.28
N LYS A 185 18.84 11.03 -3.88
CA LYS A 185 17.61 11.50 -3.21
C LYS A 185 16.37 11.37 -4.13
N ILE A 186 15.33 10.71 -3.64
CA ILE A 186 14.04 10.48 -4.32
C ILE A 186 12.87 10.83 -3.38
N SER A 187 11.62 10.89 -3.88
CA SER A 187 10.45 11.04 -3.00
C SER A 187 10.23 9.77 -2.17
N LEU A 188 9.67 9.92 -0.96
CA LEU A 188 9.30 8.77 -0.11
C LEU A 188 8.28 7.86 -0.83
N THR A 189 7.42 8.43 -1.67
CA THR A 189 6.46 7.73 -2.52
C THR A 189 7.14 6.84 -3.56
N LEU A 190 8.19 7.33 -4.24
CA LEU A 190 8.94 6.56 -5.22
C LEU A 190 9.79 5.46 -4.55
N TRP A 191 10.38 5.76 -3.39
CA TRP A 191 11.05 4.73 -2.57
C TRP A 191 10.09 3.61 -2.18
N PHE A 192 8.88 3.95 -1.72
CA PHE A 192 7.89 2.95 -1.30
C PHE A 192 7.39 2.10 -2.47
N HIS A 193 7.20 2.69 -3.66
CA HIS A 193 6.89 1.94 -4.88
C HIS A 193 7.99 0.92 -5.19
N GLN A 194 9.25 1.37 -5.32
CA GLN A 194 10.40 0.51 -5.61
C GLN A 194 10.64 -0.57 -4.55
N ALA A 195 10.34 -0.30 -3.28
CA ALA A 195 10.40 -1.31 -2.21
C ALA A 195 9.33 -2.40 -2.38
N LEU A 196 8.10 -2.03 -2.74
CA LEU A 196 7.04 -2.99 -3.06
C LEU A 196 7.35 -3.79 -4.32
N ASP A 197 7.88 -3.14 -5.36
CA ASP A 197 8.26 -3.78 -6.61
C ASP A 197 9.31 -4.89 -6.37
N LEU A 198 10.31 -4.64 -5.52
CA LEU A 198 11.31 -5.64 -5.13
C LEU A 198 10.71 -6.80 -4.31
N LEU A 199 9.79 -6.52 -3.39
CA LEU A 199 9.04 -7.56 -2.65
C LEU A 199 8.19 -8.41 -3.60
N TRP A 200 7.57 -7.79 -4.60
CA TRP A 200 6.72 -8.45 -5.58
C TRP A 200 7.53 -9.28 -6.58
N ILE A 201 8.69 -8.80 -7.02
CA ILE A 201 9.65 -9.58 -7.82
C ILE A 201 10.13 -10.81 -7.04
N LEU A 202 10.54 -10.64 -5.77
CA LEU A 202 10.94 -11.76 -4.92
C LEU A 202 9.79 -12.78 -4.74
N ASN A 203 8.58 -12.30 -4.51
CA ASN A 203 7.41 -13.14 -4.39
C ASN A 203 7.10 -13.90 -5.71
N GLY A 204 7.22 -13.23 -6.86
CA GLY A 204 7.08 -13.82 -8.19
C GLY A 204 8.13 -14.90 -8.46
N VAL A 205 9.39 -14.70 -8.06
CA VAL A 205 10.43 -15.72 -8.16
C VAL A 205 10.08 -16.95 -7.31
N ILE A 206 9.62 -16.76 -6.07
CA ILE A 206 9.17 -17.87 -5.20
C ILE A 206 7.98 -18.59 -5.82
N PHE A 207 7.00 -17.86 -6.37
CA PHE A 207 5.83 -18.41 -7.05
C PHE A 207 6.21 -19.26 -8.27
N ILE A 208 7.11 -18.77 -9.13
CA ILE A 208 7.61 -19.50 -10.30
C ILE A 208 8.37 -20.77 -9.88
N VAL A 209 9.23 -20.70 -8.86
CA VAL A 209 9.96 -21.87 -8.35
C VAL A 209 8.96 -22.93 -7.81
N LEU A 210 7.97 -22.52 -7.03
CA LEU A 210 6.95 -23.44 -6.49
C LEU A 210 6.06 -24.04 -7.59
N LEU A 211 5.68 -23.27 -8.63
CA LEU A 211 4.94 -23.79 -9.79
C LEU A 211 5.68 -24.93 -10.48
N PHE A 212 6.98 -24.78 -10.72
CA PHE A 212 7.77 -25.82 -11.37
C PHE A 212 8.05 -27.01 -10.46
N VAL A 213 8.50 -26.77 -9.21
CA VAL A 213 8.83 -27.83 -8.24
C VAL A 213 7.62 -28.70 -7.87
N THR A 214 6.40 -28.15 -7.87
CA THR A 214 5.17 -28.89 -7.50
C THR A 214 4.34 -29.36 -8.70
N GLY A 215 4.81 -29.17 -9.93
CA GLY A 215 4.07 -29.53 -11.16
C GLY A 215 2.87 -28.63 -11.49
N GLN A 216 2.50 -27.70 -10.60
CA GLN A 216 1.36 -26.78 -10.80
C GLN A 216 1.51 -25.86 -12.03
N TRP A 217 2.72 -25.72 -12.59
CA TRP A 217 2.97 -25.03 -13.85
C TRP A 217 2.10 -25.54 -15.02
N MET A 218 1.77 -26.85 -15.05
CA MET A 218 1.00 -27.50 -16.12
C MET A 218 -0.42 -26.94 -16.27
N ARG A 219 -0.92 -26.22 -15.25
CA ARG A 219 -2.23 -25.57 -15.27
C ARG A 219 -2.21 -24.18 -15.87
N LEU A 220 -1.07 -23.49 -15.80
CA LEU A 220 -0.92 -22.11 -16.26
C LEU A 220 -0.29 -22.06 -17.66
N VAL A 221 0.68 -22.94 -17.95
CA VAL A 221 1.28 -23.05 -19.28
C VAL A 221 0.42 -23.99 -20.12
N PRO A 222 -0.04 -23.59 -21.32
CA PRO A 222 -0.76 -24.49 -22.20
C PRO A 222 0.08 -25.72 -22.58
N THR A 223 -0.53 -26.91 -22.48
CA THR A 223 0.11 -28.21 -22.77
C THR A 223 -0.45 -28.89 -24.02
N SER A 224 -1.54 -28.38 -24.60
CA SER A 224 -2.04 -28.75 -25.94
C SER A 224 -2.38 -27.50 -26.76
N TRP A 225 -2.30 -27.62 -28.10
CA TRP A 225 -2.78 -26.59 -29.04
C TRP A 225 -4.30 -26.43 -29.02
N GLU A 226 -5.04 -27.41 -28.48
CA GLU A 226 -6.49 -27.33 -28.21
C GLU A 226 -6.89 -26.15 -27.34
N VAL A 227 -5.95 -25.53 -26.60
CA VAL A 227 -6.19 -24.32 -25.81
C VAL A 227 -6.80 -23.18 -26.66
N PHE A 228 -6.41 -23.05 -27.94
CA PHE A 228 -6.87 -21.94 -28.77
C PHE A 228 -8.34 -22.06 -29.23
N PRO A 229 -8.79 -23.18 -29.85
CA PRO A 229 -10.20 -23.35 -30.16
C PRO A 229 -11.07 -23.41 -28.90
N ASN A 230 -10.63 -24.07 -27.83
CA ASN A 230 -11.36 -24.07 -26.56
C ASN A 230 -11.46 -22.68 -25.92
N ALA A 231 -10.44 -21.82 -26.02
CA ALA A 231 -10.51 -20.45 -25.53
C ALA A 231 -11.49 -19.60 -26.35
N LEU A 232 -11.65 -19.88 -27.65
CA LEU A 232 -12.68 -19.28 -28.49
C LEU A 232 -14.08 -19.74 -28.06
N SER A 233 -14.29 -21.05 -27.82
CA SER A 233 -15.54 -21.59 -27.27
C SER A 233 -15.91 -20.91 -25.96
N ALA A 234 -14.99 -20.87 -24.99
CA ALA A 234 -15.20 -20.24 -23.70
C ALA A 234 -15.46 -18.73 -23.83
N ALA A 235 -14.77 -18.01 -24.72
CA ALA A 235 -15.02 -16.59 -24.97
C ALA A 235 -16.41 -16.32 -25.54
N LEU A 236 -16.90 -17.15 -26.47
CA LEU A 236 -18.24 -17.02 -27.03
C LEU A 236 -19.32 -17.35 -25.99
N GLN A 237 -19.11 -18.39 -25.17
CA GLN A 237 -19.94 -18.75 -24.02
C GLN A 237 -20.02 -17.63 -22.96
N TYR A 238 -18.88 -17.00 -22.62
CA TYR A 238 -18.85 -15.84 -21.74
C TYR A 238 -19.61 -14.63 -22.31
N VAL A 239 -19.52 -14.37 -23.63
CA VAL A 239 -20.25 -13.26 -24.27
C VAL A 239 -21.75 -13.57 -24.42
N SER A 240 -22.14 -14.84 -24.58
CA SER A 240 -23.55 -15.24 -24.67
C SER A 240 -24.27 -15.28 -23.32
N PHE A 241 -23.55 -15.11 -22.19
CA PHE A 241 -24.07 -15.39 -20.83
C PHE A 241 -24.54 -16.85 -20.65
N ASP A 242 -23.96 -17.77 -21.41
CA ASP A 242 -24.16 -19.21 -21.30
C ASP A 242 -22.84 -19.80 -20.80
N TRP A 243 -22.63 -19.68 -19.48
CA TRP A 243 -21.31 -19.76 -18.85
C TRP A 243 -20.70 -21.17 -18.95
N PRO A 244 -19.40 -21.31 -19.29
CA PRO A 244 -18.76 -22.61 -19.35
C PRO A 244 -18.75 -23.31 -17.99
N THR A 245 -18.80 -24.64 -17.99
CA THR A 245 -18.67 -25.45 -16.76
C THR A 245 -17.26 -25.29 -16.19
N GLU A 246 -17.14 -24.60 -15.05
CA GLU A 246 -15.85 -24.28 -14.43
C GLU A 246 -15.32 -25.44 -13.55
N ASN A 247 -14.37 -26.23 -14.04
CA ASN A 247 -13.72 -27.32 -13.30
C ASN A 247 -12.40 -26.94 -12.59
N GLY A 248 -12.31 -25.68 -12.11
CA GLY A 248 -11.10 -25.04 -11.56
C GLY A 248 -10.30 -25.78 -10.47
N TRP A 249 -10.87 -26.81 -9.84
CA TRP A 249 -10.16 -27.69 -8.92
C TRP A 249 -9.24 -28.72 -9.61
N VAL A 250 -9.53 -29.07 -10.87
CA VAL A 250 -8.77 -30.00 -11.70
C VAL A 250 -7.93 -29.22 -12.71
N ASN A 251 -8.57 -28.38 -13.51
CA ASN A 251 -7.96 -27.55 -14.55
C ASN A 251 -8.76 -26.25 -14.70
N TYR A 252 -8.15 -25.22 -15.27
CA TYR A 252 -8.87 -24.03 -15.70
C TYR A 252 -9.47 -24.26 -17.09
N ASN A 253 -10.53 -23.52 -17.44
CA ASN A 253 -10.92 -23.42 -18.84
C ASN A 253 -9.83 -22.68 -19.65
N SER A 254 -9.84 -22.86 -20.97
CA SER A 254 -8.72 -22.44 -21.81
C SER A 254 -8.57 -20.92 -21.93
N LEU A 255 -9.65 -20.15 -21.81
CA LEU A 255 -9.56 -18.69 -21.79
C LEU A 255 -8.96 -18.20 -20.46
N GLN A 256 -9.36 -18.79 -19.33
CA GLN A 256 -8.72 -18.54 -18.04
C GLN A 256 -7.23 -18.91 -18.08
N GLN A 257 -6.87 -20.08 -18.62
CA GLN A 257 -5.48 -20.50 -18.75
C GLN A 257 -4.64 -19.49 -19.56
N LEU A 258 -5.11 -19.06 -20.73
CA LEU A 258 -4.40 -18.05 -21.53
C LEU A 258 -4.32 -16.69 -20.83
N ALA A 259 -5.35 -16.28 -20.08
CA ALA A 259 -5.32 -15.06 -19.30
C ALA A 259 -4.30 -15.14 -18.15
N TYR A 260 -4.27 -16.23 -17.39
CA TYR A 260 -3.31 -16.46 -16.31
C TYR A 260 -1.88 -16.60 -16.84
N PHE A 261 -1.68 -17.30 -17.96
CA PHE A 261 -0.40 -17.35 -18.67
C PHE A 261 0.08 -15.94 -19.04
N THR A 262 -0.80 -15.14 -19.65
CA THR A 262 -0.49 -13.77 -20.08
C THR A 262 -0.13 -12.88 -18.90
N VAL A 263 -0.86 -12.97 -17.77
CA VAL A 263 -0.57 -12.20 -16.56
C VAL A 263 0.78 -12.58 -15.95
N VAL A 264 1.06 -13.88 -15.79
CA VAL A 264 2.25 -14.38 -15.08
C VAL A 264 3.52 -14.35 -15.93
N PHE A 265 3.46 -14.78 -17.19
CA PHE A 265 4.64 -15.00 -18.03
C PHE A 265 4.90 -13.90 -19.07
N LEU A 266 3.94 -12.99 -19.31
CA LEU A 266 4.12 -11.87 -20.27
C LEU A 266 4.01 -10.51 -19.58
N ALA A 267 2.85 -10.19 -19.00
CA ALA A 267 2.58 -8.86 -18.43
C ALA A 267 3.45 -8.57 -17.20
N ALA A 268 3.67 -9.55 -16.31
CA ALA A 268 4.56 -9.36 -15.15
C ALA A 268 6.03 -9.13 -15.57
N PRO A 269 6.67 -9.96 -16.41
CA PRO A 269 7.99 -9.66 -16.96
C PRO A 269 8.10 -8.30 -17.67
N VAL A 270 7.07 -7.87 -18.43
CA VAL A 270 7.03 -6.54 -19.05
C VAL A 270 6.98 -5.42 -18.00
N ALA A 271 6.19 -5.58 -16.94
CA ALA A 271 6.15 -4.62 -15.83
C ALA A 271 7.50 -4.53 -15.08
N ILE A 272 8.16 -5.67 -14.87
CA ILE A 272 9.49 -5.75 -14.24
C ILE A 272 10.55 -5.07 -15.11
N ALA A 273 10.62 -5.39 -16.40
CA ALA A 273 11.62 -4.82 -17.32
C ALA A 273 11.46 -3.30 -17.49
N THR A 274 10.22 -2.83 -17.63
CA THR A 274 9.91 -1.40 -17.75
C THR A 274 10.11 -0.65 -16.43
N GLY A 275 9.74 -1.25 -15.29
CA GLY A 275 9.99 -0.70 -13.96
C GLY A 275 11.48 -0.58 -13.65
N PHE A 276 12.26 -1.63 -13.89
CA PHE A 276 13.71 -1.63 -13.75
C PHE A 276 14.37 -0.54 -14.60
N ARG A 277 13.91 -0.34 -15.85
CA ARG A 277 14.41 0.70 -16.76
C ARG A 277 14.16 2.14 -16.26
N MET A 278 13.12 2.34 -15.46
CA MET A 278 12.80 3.62 -14.82
C MET A 278 13.37 3.74 -13.39
N SER A 279 13.92 2.67 -12.84
CA SER A 279 14.44 2.62 -11.46
C SER A 279 15.77 3.37 -11.28
N GLY A 280 16.12 3.65 -10.03
CA GLY A 280 17.44 4.17 -9.67
C GLY A 280 18.60 3.18 -9.87
N LEU A 281 18.31 1.91 -10.18
CA LEU A 281 19.29 0.83 -10.36
C LEU A 281 19.82 0.72 -11.79
N TRP A 282 19.19 1.41 -12.77
CA TRP A 282 19.61 1.36 -14.16
C TRP A 282 21.05 1.89 -14.35
N PRO A 283 21.94 1.17 -15.06
CA PRO A 283 23.37 1.51 -15.15
C PRO A 283 23.60 2.81 -15.95
N LYS A 284 23.85 3.91 -15.23
CA LYS A 284 23.98 5.27 -15.77
C LYS A 284 25.08 5.48 -16.83
N LYS A 285 26.06 4.57 -16.93
CA LYS A 285 27.15 4.60 -17.91
C LYS A 285 26.90 3.69 -19.14
N ALA A 286 25.80 2.94 -19.17
CA ALA A 286 25.49 2.03 -20.27
C ALA A 286 24.75 2.77 -21.40
N GLU A 287 25.46 3.64 -22.12
CA GLU A 287 24.88 4.51 -23.16
C GLU A 287 24.26 3.72 -24.31
N GLY A 288 24.96 2.70 -24.84
CA GLY A 288 24.43 1.84 -25.90
C GLY A 288 23.13 1.12 -25.50
N LEU A 289 23.08 0.57 -24.27
CA LEU A 289 21.87 -0.06 -23.72
C LEU A 289 20.74 0.96 -23.50
N SER A 290 21.08 2.18 -23.08
CA SER A 290 20.11 3.26 -22.84
C SER A 290 19.58 3.88 -24.14
N LYS A 291 20.34 3.78 -25.24
CA LYS A 291 19.92 4.11 -26.62
C LYS A 291 19.04 3.01 -27.22
N ALA A 292 19.40 1.74 -27.03
CA ALA A 292 18.62 0.60 -27.47
C ALA A 292 17.26 0.49 -26.73
N TYR A 293 17.21 0.89 -25.46
CA TYR A 293 15.98 0.96 -24.67
C TYR A 293 15.78 2.38 -24.09
N PRO A 294 15.03 3.26 -24.77
CA PRO A 294 14.69 4.60 -24.25
C PRO A 294 13.79 4.54 -23.00
N ILE A 295 13.89 5.53 -22.11
CA ILE A 295 13.02 5.59 -20.92
C ILE A 295 11.59 6.04 -21.27
N GLU A 296 11.44 6.73 -22.39
CA GLU A 296 10.19 7.13 -23.03
C GLU A 296 9.37 5.90 -23.41
N LEU A 297 10.01 4.91 -24.05
CA LEU A 297 9.41 3.63 -24.40
C LEU A 297 9.01 2.84 -23.14
N ALA A 298 9.88 2.81 -22.12
CA ALA A 298 9.55 2.17 -20.85
C ALA A 298 8.32 2.77 -20.18
N ARG A 299 8.19 4.11 -20.13
CA ARG A 299 6.99 4.81 -19.63
C ARG A 299 5.76 4.53 -20.47
N ALA A 300 5.91 4.54 -21.80
CA ALA A 300 4.82 4.31 -22.75
C ALA A 300 4.23 2.90 -22.65
N VAL A 301 5.01 1.89 -22.28
CA VAL A 301 4.54 0.52 -22.05
C VAL A 301 4.05 0.32 -20.61
N HIS A 302 4.81 0.76 -19.60
CA HIS A 302 4.54 0.45 -18.18
C HIS A 302 3.16 0.94 -17.71
N PHE A 303 2.73 2.13 -18.12
CA PHE A 303 1.44 2.68 -17.68
C PHE A 303 0.25 1.89 -18.28
N PRO A 304 0.22 1.57 -19.59
CA PRO A 304 -0.70 0.56 -20.13
C PRO A 304 -0.62 -0.82 -19.47
N THR A 305 0.56 -1.34 -19.12
CA THR A 305 0.67 -2.63 -18.38
C THR A 305 -0.01 -2.56 -17.00
N MET A 306 0.12 -1.44 -16.29
CA MET A 306 -0.61 -1.21 -15.03
C MET A 306 -2.13 -1.13 -15.26
N LEU A 307 -2.59 -0.47 -16.32
CA LEU A 307 -4.01 -0.44 -16.67
C LEU A 307 -4.55 -1.82 -17.08
N PHE A 308 -3.75 -2.64 -17.76
CA PHE A 308 -4.08 -4.03 -18.06
C PHE A 308 -4.26 -4.85 -16.79
N PHE A 309 -3.37 -4.73 -15.79
CA PHE A 309 -3.57 -5.41 -14.51
C PHE A 309 -4.83 -4.94 -13.78
N VAL A 310 -5.14 -3.64 -13.79
CA VAL A 310 -6.39 -3.12 -13.20
C VAL A 310 -7.63 -3.71 -13.90
N ALA A 311 -7.63 -3.73 -15.24
CA ALA A 311 -8.73 -4.32 -16.02
C ALA A 311 -8.86 -5.83 -15.77
N PHE A 312 -7.75 -6.57 -15.76
CA PHE A 312 -7.72 -7.99 -15.44
C PHE A 312 -8.28 -8.26 -14.03
N ILE A 313 -7.83 -7.52 -13.01
CA ILE A 313 -8.32 -7.70 -11.63
C ILE A 313 -9.83 -7.46 -11.54
N VAL A 314 -10.36 -6.41 -12.19
CA VAL A 314 -11.79 -6.11 -12.20
C VAL A 314 -12.59 -7.22 -12.88
N VAL A 315 -12.18 -7.67 -14.07
CA VAL A 315 -12.88 -8.75 -14.79
C VAL A 315 -12.77 -10.08 -14.05
N HIS A 316 -11.58 -10.45 -13.57
CA HIS A 316 -11.35 -11.68 -12.83
C HIS A 316 -12.18 -11.75 -11.55
N VAL A 317 -12.22 -10.68 -10.73
CA VAL A 317 -13.04 -10.65 -9.52
C VAL A 317 -14.54 -10.68 -9.85
N ALA A 318 -14.98 -10.00 -10.92
CA ALA A 318 -16.37 -10.09 -11.37
C ALA A 318 -16.75 -11.52 -11.77
N LEU A 319 -15.92 -12.21 -12.57
CA LEU A 319 -16.14 -13.60 -12.96
C LEU A 319 -16.16 -14.54 -11.74
N VAL A 320 -15.19 -14.42 -10.83
CA VAL A 320 -15.13 -15.21 -9.57
C VAL A 320 -16.45 -15.14 -8.79
N LEU A 321 -17.09 -13.97 -8.73
CA LEU A 321 -18.36 -13.79 -8.03
C LEU A 321 -19.56 -14.35 -8.83
N LEU A 322 -19.54 -14.19 -10.16
CA LEU A 322 -20.65 -14.57 -11.05
C LEU A 322 -20.68 -16.07 -11.38
N THR A 323 -19.53 -16.74 -11.54
CA THR A 323 -19.42 -18.16 -11.93
C THR A 323 -19.36 -19.12 -10.72
N GLY A 324 -20.07 -18.79 -9.63
CA GLY A 324 -20.16 -19.66 -8.45
C GLY A 324 -19.29 -19.25 -7.26
N MET A 325 -19.40 -17.99 -6.83
CA MET A 325 -18.68 -17.35 -5.69
C MET A 325 -18.16 -18.31 -4.61
N LEU A 326 -19.04 -19.09 -3.96
CA LEU A 326 -18.63 -19.91 -2.81
C LEU A 326 -17.63 -21.01 -3.18
N ARG A 327 -17.75 -21.65 -4.35
CA ARG A 327 -16.79 -22.67 -4.79
C ARG A 327 -15.45 -22.02 -5.15
N ASN A 328 -15.49 -20.95 -5.93
CA ASN A 328 -14.32 -20.18 -6.36
C ASN A 328 -13.53 -19.59 -5.17
N LEU A 329 -14.21 -19.05 -4.16
CA LEU A 329 -13.57 -18.56 -2.94
C LEU A 329 -13.00 -19.71 -2.07
N ASN A 330 -13.61 -20.89 -2.05
CA ASN A 330 -13.04 -22.05 -1.35
C ASN A 330 -11.79 -22.61 -2.06
N HIS A 331 -11.77 -22.63 -3.38
CA HIS A 331 -10.59 -22.97 -4.18
C HIS A 331 -9.39 -22.07 -3.84
N MET A 332 -9.61 -20.74 -3.78
CA MET A 332 -8.54 -19.77 -3.58
C MET A 332 -8.16 -19.52 -2.11
N PHE A 333 -9.13 -19.47 -1.19
CA PHE A 333 -8.92 -19.01 0.20
C PHE A 333 -9.09 -20.11 1.27
N ALA A 334 -9.58 -21.30 0.91
CA ALA A 334 -9.72 -22.43 1.83
C ALA A 334 -9.06 -23.72 1.34
N ALA A 335 -8.47 -23.74 0.14
CA ALA A 335 -7.80 -24.90 -0.46
C ALA A 335 -8.65 -26.19 -0.46
N GLN A 336 -9.95 -26.07 -0.76
CA GLN A 336 -10.90 -27.19 -0.75
C GLN A 336 -11.89 -27.09 -1.92
N ASP A 337 -12.31 -28.21 -2.50
CA ASP A 337 -13.39 -28.26 -3.48
C ASP A 337 -14.75 -28.46 -2.80
N ALA A 338 -15.31 -27.36 -2.26
CA ALA A 338 -16.57 -27.41 -1.54
C ALA A 338 -17.37 -26.11 -1.71
N VAL A 339 -18.70 -26.22 -1.59
CA VAL A 339 -19.62 -25.07 -1.58
C VAL A 339 -19.95 -24.73 -0.13
N THR A 340 -19.02 -24.07 0.56
CA THR A 340 -19.14 -23.68 1.98
C THR A 340 -18.78 -22.21 2.20
N TRP A 341 -18.99 -21.71 3.42
CA TRP A 341 -18.67 -20.31 3.78
C TRP A 341 -17.20 -20.10 4.21
N THR A 342 -16.38 -21.15 4.32
CA THR A 342 -14.99 -21.04 4.86
C THR A 342 -14.13 -20.06 4.04
N GLY A 343 -14.03 -20.27 2.73
CA GLY A 343 -13.27 -19.39 1.84
C GLY A 343 -13.81 -17.96 1.77
N PHE A 344 -15.12 -17.76 1.98
CA PHE A 344 -15.74 -16.43 2.05
C PHE A 344 -15.29 -15.66 3.30
N TRP A 345 -15.26 -16.28 4.47
CA TRP A 345 -14.80 -15.62 5.70
C TRP A 345 -13.28 -15.32 5.66
N VAL A 346 -12.48 -16.23 5.10
CA VAL A 346 -11.05 -15.97 4.88
C VAL A 346 -10.84 -14.85 3.85
N PHE A 347 -11.62 -14.79 2.78
CA PHE A 347 -11.60 -13.69 1.81
C PHE A 347 -11.94 -12.34 2.46
N LEU A 348 -12.97 -12.25 3.32
CA LEU A 348 -13.28 -11.02 4.06
C LEU A 348 -12.14 -10.61 5.01
N LEU A 349 -11.48 -11.56 5.68
CA LEU A 349 -10.28 -11.29 6.47
C LEU A 349 -9.12 -10.77 5.60
N SER A 350 -8.88 -11.36 4.43
CA SER A 350 -7.91 -10.88 3.45
C SER A 350 -8.22 -9.45 2.99
N LEU A 351 -9.48 -9.11 2.69
CA LEU A 351 -9.89 -7.73 2.36
C LEU A 351 -9.62 -6.77 3.52
N ALA A 352 -9.88 -7.16 4.76
CA ALA A 352 -9.59 -6.33 5.94
C ALA A 352 -8.07 -6.08 6.10
N VAL A 353 -7.22 -7.08 5.86
CA VAL A 353 -5.75 -6.91 5.88
C VAL A 353 -5.27 -6.02 4.74
N ILE A 354 -5.84 -6.14 3.53
CA ILE A 354 -5.53 -5.27 2.39
C ILE A 354 -5.94 -3.81 2.69
N ALA A 355 -7.12 -3.58 3.27
CA ALA A 355 -7.57 -2.27 3.72
C ALA A 355 -6.65 -1.69 4.82
N GLY A 356 -6.22 -2.54 5.78
CA GLY A 356 -5.24 -2.19 6.79
C GLY A 356 -3.92 -1.73 6.18
N GLY A 357 -3.36 -2.47 5.23
CA GLY A 357 -2.17 -2.10 4.47
C GLY A 357 -2.34 -0.79 3.69
N TRP A 358 -3.49 -0.57 3.06
CA TRP A 358 -3.82 0.68 2.36
C TRP A 358 -3.87 1.89 3.31
N ILE A 359 -4.43 1.73 4.51
CA ILE A 359 -4.45 2.77 5.54
C ILE A 359 -3.04 3.00 6.11
N ALA A 360 -2.26 1.94 6.31
CA ALA A 360 -0.88 1.99 6.80
C ALA A 360 0.09 2.62 5.78
N ALA A 361 -0.17 2.55 4.48
CA ALA A 361 0.65 3.18 3.42
C ALA A 361 0.46 4.73 3.35
N ARG A 362 0.81 5.39 4.45
CA ARG A 362 0.81 6.84 4.71
C ARG A 362 2.18 7.30 5.23
N PRO A 363 2.66 8.52 4.92
CA PRO A 363 4.03 8.95 5.23
C PRO A 363 4.47 8.77 6.69
N LEU A 364 3.57 8.98 7.65
CA LEU A 364 3.84 8.83 9.09
C LEU A 364 4.29 7.40 9.49
N VAL A 365 3.82 6.38 8.78
CA VAL A 365 4.16 4.97 9.02
C VAL A 365 5.32 4.52 8.13
N LEU A 366 5.40 5.04 6.91
CA LEU A 366 6.46 4.69 5.96
C LEU A 366 7.82 5.32 6.30
N ALA A 367 7.84 6.53 6.88
CA ALA A 367 9.08 7.24 7.18
C ALA A 367 9.98 6.53 8.24
N PRO A 368 9.45 5.97 9.35
CA PRO A 368 10.24 5.13 10.25
C PRO A 368 10.88 3.91 9.55
N ILE A 369 10.12 3.20 8.71
CA ILE A 369 10.60 2.02 7.98
C ILE A 369 11.70 2.43 6.99
N ALA A 370 11.51 3.53 6.24
CA ALA A 370 12.48 4.01 5.27
C ALA A 370 13.82 4.46 5.90
N LYS A 371 13.83 4.90 7.17
CA LYS A 371 15.06 5.22 7.93
C LYS A 371 15.95 3.99 8.20
N LEU A 372 15.40 2.78 8.16
CA LEU A 372 16.18 1.54 8.27
C LEU A 372 17.13 1.36 7.06
N PHE A 373 16.77 1.91 5.90
CA PHE A 373 17.50 1.75 4.64
C PHE A 373 18.22 3.01 4.16
N GLY A 374 17.93 4.18 4.73
CA GLY A 374 18.43 5.48 4.27
C GLY A 374 18.17 6.60 5.26
N GLN A 375 18.29 7.85 4.80
CA GLN A 375 17.87 9.03 5.55
C GLN A 375 16.55 9.55 4.99
N VAL A 376 15.65 9.99 5.87
CA VAL A 376 14.35 10.58 5.49
C VAL A 376 14.32 12.04 5.91
N SER A 377 14.15 12.95 4.94
CA SER A 377 13.92 14.37 5.22
C SER A 377 12.46 14.73 4.97
N GLY A 378 11.95 15.70 5.74
CA GLY A 378 10.80 16.49 5.30
C GLY A 378 11.13 17.30 4.04
N ARG A 379 10.15 18.08 3.61
CA ARG A 379 10.34 19.19 2.67
C ARG A 379 10.69 20.47 3.44
#